data_AF-A5MZE3-F1
#
_entry.id   AF-A5MZE3-F1
#
_cell.length_a   1.000
_cell.length_b   1.000
_cell.length_c   1.000
_cell.angle_alpha   90.00
_cell.angle_beta   90.00
_cell.angle_gamma   90.00
#
_symmetry.space_group_name_H-M   'P 1'
#
loop_
_entity.id
_entity.type
_entity.pdbx_description
1 polymer ?
#
loop_
_entity_poly.entity_id
_entity_poly.type
_entity_poly.pdbx_seq_one_letter_code
_entity_poly.pdbx_strand_id
1 'polypeptide(L)'
;MKDNKDNSANLVLLNNNLDKVKEILQDLLISSLEEIKNNPSSEEKILTLWCNSIKSFNDFFFQEFERTNNKKLYKRIMRLVMFKH
;
A
#
# COMPACT_ATOMS: atom_id res chain seq x y z
N MET A 1 -2.12 18.37 32.22
CA MET A 1 -3.11 17.95 31.19
C MET A 1 -3.07 18.93 30.03
N LYS A 2 -2.15 18.74 29.07
CA LYS A 2 -2.15 19.35 27.73
C LYS A 2 -1.26 18.43 26.93
N ASP A 3 -1.83 17.50 26.16
CA ASP A 3 -1.13 16.69 25.13
C ASP A 3 -2.05 15.73 24.34
N ASN A 4 -3.39 15.81 24.46
CA ASN A 4 -4.31 14.87 23.79
C ASN A 4 -4.99 15.41 22.51
N LYS A 5 -4.73 16.67 22.10
CA LYS A 5 -5.33 17.23 20.86
C LYS A 5 -4.45 17.08 19.61
N ASP A 6 -3.13 16.98 19.75
CA ASP A 6 -2.22 16.88 18.59
C ASP A 6 -2.12 15.46 18.01
N ASN A 7 -2.25 14.42 18.84
CA ASN A 7 -2.20 13.04 18.37
C ASN A 7 -3.37 12.68 17.46
N SER A 8 -4.55 13.27 17.66
CA SER A 8 -5.72 12.97 16.82
C SER A 8 -5.62 13.58 15.42
N ALA A 9 -5.07 14.79 15.29
CA ALA A 9 -4.95 15.47 14.00
C ALA A 9 -3.99 14.73 13.05
N ASN A 10 -2.87 14.24 13.59
CA ASN A 10 -1.90 13.46 12.82
C ASN A 10 -2.46 12.10 12.37
N LEU A 11 -3.23 11.42 13.23
CA LEU A 11 -3.88 10.16 12.86
C LEU A 11 -4.98 10.36 11.80
N VAL A 12 -5.75 11.45 11.88
CA VAL A 12 -6.75 11.81 10.86
C VAL A 12 -6.06 12.09 9.52
N LEU A 13 -4.96 12.84 9.53
CA LEU A 13 -4.18 13.10 8.31
C LEU A 13 -3.61 11.82 7.70
N LEU A 14 -3.08 10.92 8.54
CA LEU A 14 -2.60 9.61 8.10
C LEU A 14 -3.73 8.79 7.46
N ASN A 15 -4.92 8.75 8.08
CA ASN A 15 -6.06 8.04 7.53
C ASN A 15 -6.50 8.62 6.17
N ASN A 16 -6.64 9.94 6.08
CA ASN A 16 -7.02 10.60 4.83
C ASN A 16 -6.02 10.35 3.69
N ASN A 17 -4.72 10.29 4.01
CA ASN A 17 -3.70 9.98 3.02
C ASN A 17 -3.76 8.51 2.59
N LEU A 18 -4.04 7.59 3.52
CA LEU A 18 -4.26 6.17 3.18
C LEU A 18 -5.51 5.99 2.29
N ASP A 19 -6.58 6.72 2.54
CA ASP A 19 -7.79 6.68 1.71
C ASP A 19 -7.50 7.17 0.28
N LYS A 20 -6.75 8.25 0.12
CA LYS A 20 -6.30 8.73 -1.22
C LYS A 20 -5.45 7.70 -1.95
N VAL A 21 -4.51 7.07 -1.25
CA VAL A 21 -3.66 6.02 -1.84
C VAL A 21 -4.52 4.84 -2.30
N LYS A 22 -5.52 4.46 -1.49
CA LYS A 22 -6.48 3.41 -1.85
C LYS A 22 -7.26 3.77 -3.10
N GLU A 23 -7.80 4.98 -3.21
CA GLU A 23 -8.53 5.44 -4.41
C GLU A 23 -7.66 5.34 -5.66
N ILE A 24 -6.42 5.85 -5.60
CA ILE A 24 -5.47 5.76 -6.72
C ILE A 24 -5.19 4.32 -7.13
N LEU A 25 -4.99 3.41 -6.16
CA LEU A 25 -4.76 1.99 -6.45
C LEU A 25 -5.99 1.31 -7.06
N GLN A 26 -7.21 1.70 -6.65
CA GLN A 26 -8.45 1.19 -7.22
C GLN A 26 -8.60 1.62 -8.68
N ASP A 27 -8.36 2.90 -8.98
CA ASP A 27 -8.43 3.42 -10.35
C ASP A 27 -7.39 2.74 -11.25
N LEU A 28 -6.16 2.58 -10.77
CA LEU A 28 -5.10 1.87 -11.50
C LEU A 28 -5.46 0.41 -11.80
N LEU A 29 -6.10 -0.28 -10.85
CA LEU A 29 -6.55 -1.65 -11.07
C LEU A 29 -7.65 -1.71 -12.13
N ILE A 30 -8.63 -0.81 -12.07
CA ILE A 30 -9.71 -0.73 -13.06
C ILE A 30 -9.12 -0.49 -14.45
N SER A 31 -8.25 0.51 -14.62
CA SER A 31 -7.60 0.78 -15.91
C SER A 31 -6.74 -0.39 -16.40
N SER A 32 -6.07 -1.10 -15.49
CA SER A 32 -5.30 -2.31 -15.84
C SER A 32 -6.21 -3.41 -16.41
N LEU A 33 -7.36 -3.65 -15.77
CA LEU A 33 -8.32 -4.65 -16.22
C LEU A 33 -9.00 -4.26 -17.53
N GLU A 34 -9.26 -2.97 -17.75
CA GLU A 34 -9.77 -2.47 -19.02
C GLU A 34 -8.77 -2.66 -20.16
N GLU A 35 -7.48 -2.40 -19.93
CA GLU A 35 -6.43 -2.67 -20.93
C GLU A 35 -6.33 -4.16 -21.25
N ILE A 36 -6.39 -5.05 -20.25
CA ILE A 36 -6.41 -6.51 -20.50
C ILE A 36 -7.63 -6.91 -21.32
N LYS A 37 -8.80 -6.36 -20.99
CA LYS A 37 -10.05 -6.64 -21.71
C LYS A 37 -9.96 -6.21 -23.18
N ASN A 38 -9.39 -5.03 -23.45
CA ASN A 38 -9.29 -4.47 -24.80
C ASN A 38 -8.09 -5.05 -25.59
N ASN A 39 -7.06 -5.50 -24.89
CA ASN A 39 -5.82 -6.02 -25.44
C ASN A 39 -5.27 -7.17 -24.56
N PRO A 40 -5.80 -8.40 -24.70
CA PRO A 40 -5.40 -9.54 -23.85
C PRO A 40 -3.89 -9.86 -23.90
N SER A 41 -3.20 -9.52 -24.99
CA SER A 41 -1.75 -9.73 -25.11
C SER A 41 -0.92 -8.89 -24.12
N SER A 42 -1.52 -7.87 -23.51
CA SER A 42 -0.88 -7.00 -22.52
C SER A 42 -0.82 -7.59 -21.11
N GLU A 43 -1.52 -8.70 -20.84
CA GLU A 43 -1.69 -9.27 -19.50
C GLU A 43 -0.36 -9.49 -18.78
N GLU A 44 0.59 -10.17 -19.43
CA GLU A 44 1.90 -10.47 -18.84
C GLU A 44 2.70 -9.19 -18.52
N LYS A 45 2.57 -8.17 -19.38
CA LYS A 45 3.22 -6.87 -19.18
C LYS A 45 2.61 -6.13 -18.00
N ILE A 46 1.29 -6.16 -17.87
CA ILE A 46 0.57 -5.55 -16.74
C ILE A 46 0.89 -6.27 -15.44
N LEU A 47 0.91 -7.61 -15.46
CA LEU A 47 1.35 -8.42 -14.32
C LEU A 47 2.77 -8.03 -13.87
N THR A 48 3.69 -7.91 -14.82
CA THR A 48 5.07 -7.48 -14.55
C THR A 48 5.12 -6.08 -13.91
N LEU A 49 4.33 -5.12 -14.37
CA LEU A 49 4.26 -3.77 -13.79
C LEU A 49 3.76 -3.81 -12.34
N TRP A 50 2.70 -4.57 -12.05
CA TRP A 50 2.18 -4.74 -10.70
C TRP A 50 3.19 -5.43 -9.79
N CYS A 51 3.81 -6.54 -10.23
CA CYS A 51 4.82 -7.25 -9.46
C CYS A 51 6.01 -6.36 -9.11
N ASN A 52 6.54 -5.60 -10.07
CA ASN A 52 7.68 -4.70 -9.83
C ASN A 52 7.32 -3.58 -8.84
N SER A 53 6.11 -3.03 -8.95
CA SER A 53 5.63 -1.96 -8.09
C SER A 53 5.40 -2.45 -6.65
N ILE A 54 4.73 -3.59 -6.48
CA ILE A 54 4.48 -4.21 -5.16
C ILE A 54 5.80 -4.60 -4.50
N LYS A 55 6.75 -5.17 -5.25
CA LYS A 55 8.06 -5.55 -4.72
C LYS A 55 8.82 -4.32 -4.22
N SER A 56 8.92 -3.28 -5.05
CA SER A 56 9.60 -2.02 -4.69
C SER A 56 8.98 -1.37 -3.45
N PHE A 57 7.65 -1.41 -3.34
CA PHE A 57 6.92 -0.88 -2.19
C PHE A 57 7.17 -1.70 -0.91
N ASN A 58 7.16 -3.03 -1.00
CA ASN A 58 7.47 -3.90 0.14
C ASN A 58 8.92 -3.73 0.62
N ASP A 59 9.86 -3.61 -0.32
CA ASP A 59 11.28 -3.37 -0.01
C ASP A 59 11.45 -2.03 0.74
N PHE A 60 10.80 -0.97 0.26
CA PHE A 60 10.78 0.33 0.95
C PHE A 60 10.16 0.22 2.35
N PHE A 61 9.00 -0.44 2.49
CA PHE A 61 8.36 -0.65 3.79
C PHE A 61 9.31 -1.35 4.76
N PHE A 62 9.91 -2.46 4.34
CA PHE A 62 10.84 -3.22 5.16
C PHE A 62 12.02 -2.36 5.62
N GLN A 63 12.64 -1.61 4.70
CA GLN A 63 13.78 -0.73 4.99
C GLN A 63 13.41 0.36 6.01
N GLU A 64 12.26 1.02 5.86
CA GLU A 64 11.82 2.07 6.79
C GLU A 64 11.48 1.52 8.19
N PHE A 65 10.88 0.33 8.25
CA PHE A 65 10.62 -0.33 9.53
C PHE A 65 11.91 -0.83 10.20
N GLU A 66 12.92 -1.26 9.45
CA GLU A 66 14.24 -1.56 10.01
C GLU A 66 14.96 -0.30 10.49
N ARG A 67 14.98 0.77 9.68
CA ARG A 67 15.61 2.07 10.01
C ARG A 67 15.06 2.68 11.30
N THR A 68 13.78 2.48 11.58
CA THR A 68 13.11 3.01 12.79
C THR A 68 13.03 2.00 13.95
N ASN A 69 13.68 0.84 13.83
CA ASN A 69 13.65 -0.26 14.81
C ASN A 69 12.22 -0.78 15.14
N ASN A 70 11.33 -0.80 14.14
CA ASN A 70 9.92 -1.19 14.26
C ASN A 70 9.59 -2.52 13.55
N LYS A 71 10.54 -3.45 13.44
CA LYS A 71 10.38 -4.75 12.75
C LYS A 71 9.20 -5.58 13.26
N LYS A 72 8.82 -5.46 14.53
CA LYS A 72 7.63 -6.13 15.10
C LYS A 72 6.33 -5.60 14.49
N LEU A 73 6.24 -4.29 14.24
CA LEU A 73 5.08 -3.68 13.60
C LEU A 73 4.99 -4.11 12.13
N TYR A 74 6.10 -4.11 11.39
CA TYR A 74 6.16 -4.65 10.03
C TYR A 74 5.58 -6.07 9.96
N LYS A 75 6.06 -7.00 10.82
CA LYS A 75 5.55 -8.38 10.85
C LYS A 75 4.05 -8.47 11.15
N ARG A 76 3.52 -7.58 12.01
CA ARG A 76 2.08 -7.53 12.29
C ARG A 76 1.32 -7.07 11.06
N ILE A 77 1.71 -5.95 10.44
CA ILE A 77 1.07 -5.43 9.22
C ILE A 77 1.10 -6.47 8.10
N MET A 78 2.26 -7.06 7.81
CA MET A 78 2.37 -8.06 6.73
C MET A 78 1.54 -9.32 6.99
N ARG A 79 1.38 -9.75 8.25
CA ARG A 79 0.45 -10.84 8.59
C ARG A 79 -1.00 -10.46 8.30
N LEU A 80 -1.42 -9.24 8.66
CA LEU A 80 -2.77 -8.75 8.38
C LEU A 80 -3.05 -8.65 6.88
N VAL A 81 -2.04 -8.34 6.08
CA VAL A 81 -2.15 -8.24 4.62
C VAL A 81 -2.18 -9.63 3.95
N MET A 82 -1.31 -10.55 4.37
CA MET A 82 -1.20 -11.88 3.74
C MET A 82 -2.30 -12.86 4.16
N PHE A 83 -2.80 -12.75 5.39
CA PHE A 83 -3.82 -13.64 5.91
C PHE A 83 -5.13 -12.88 6.05
N LYS A 84 -6.15 -13.28 5.26
CA LYS A 84 -7.52 -12.85 5.54
C LYS A 84 -7.89 -13.25 6.97
N HIS A 85 -8.44 -12.32 7.73
CA HIS A 85 -9.12 -12.62 8.99
C HIS A 85 -10.38 -13.44 8.75
#